data_AF-A0A7R6PEK2-F1
#
_entry.id   AF-A0A7R6PEK2-F1
#
_cell.length_a   1.000
_cell.length_b   1.000
_cell.length_c   1.000
_cell.angle_alpha   90.00
_cell.angle_beta   90.00
_cell.angle_gamma   90.00
#
_symmetry.space_group_name_H-M   'P 1'
#
loop_
_entity.id
_entity.type
_entity.pdbx_description
1 polymer ?
#
loop_
_entity_poly.entity_id
_entity_poly.type
_entity_poly.pdbx_seq_one_letter_code
_entity_poly.pdbx_strand_id
1 'polypeptide(L)'
;MQQQSSQVQQTGFTLLELLVVMAIAGMLLALVVPRFGSAFAGARFQQQTQALNTSLKQARNKAARTGKITRLELSEIENNLLNAEGEVLYSWPEDSQLVFLGPQEEPINNGYIIFIPGAGSNGATLLFSQNKDNQQRLARFSINWLTGGVSYETL
;
A
#
# COMPACT_ATOMS: atom_id res chain seq x y z
N MET A 1 31.26 -48.54 55.88
CA MET A 1 30.97 -47.36 55.03
C MET A 1 30.02 -47.83 53.93
N GLN A 2 28.71 -47.57 54.05
CA GLN A 2 27.72 -47.93 53.02
C GLN A 2 27.47 -46.69 52.15
N GLN A 3 27.77 -46.81 50.86
CA GLN A 3 27.61 -45.75 49.86
C GLN A 3 26.12 -45.56 49.56
N GLN A 4 25.58 -44.38 49.90
CA GLN A 4 24.26 -43.95 49.46
C GLN A 4 24.36 -43.56 47.98
N SER A 5 23.83 -44.41 47.11
CA SER A 5 23.64 -44.11 45.69
C SER A 5 22.47 -43.15 45.52
N SER A 6 22.77 -41.87 45.29
CA SER A 6 21.77 -40.84 44.93
C SER A 6 21.14 -41.19 43.59
N GLN A 7 19.91 -41.73 43.61
CA GLN A 7 19.11 -41.93 42.40
C GLN A 7 18.69 -40.57 41.85
N VAL A 8 19.21 -40.21 40.68
CA VAL A 8 18.71 -39.07 39.91
C VAL A 8 17.33 -39.46 39.37
N GLN A 9 16.29 -38.85 39.92
CA GLN A 9 14.92 -39.05 39.44
C GLN A 9 14.77 -38.43 38.05
N GLN A 10 14.49 -39.28 37.05
CA GLN A 10 14.07 -38.85 35.73
C GLN A 10 12.60 -38.45 35.80
N THR A 11 12.33 -37.15 35.88
CA THR A 11 11.00 -36.58 35.74
C THR A 11 10.60 -36.56 34.26
N GLY A 12 9.76 -37.51 33.86
CA GLY A 12 9.12 -37.53 32.55
C GLY A 12 7.86 -36.67 32.53
N PHE A 13 7.58 -36.02 31.40
CA PHE A 13 6.34 -35.26 31.17
C PHE A 13 5.12 -36.20 31.20
N THR A 14 4.05 -35.76 31.86
CA THR A 14 2.79 -36.53 31.89
C THR A 14 1.97 -36.30 30.62
N LEU A 15 1.08 -37.24 30.27
CA LEU A 15 0.13 -37.03 29.16
C LEU A 15 -0.74 -35.77 29.36
N LEU A 16 -1.11 -35.49 30.60
CA LEU A 16 -1.89 -34.32 30.97
C LEU A 16 -1.12 -33.03 30.66
N GLU A 17 0.18 -33.01 30.98
CA GLU A 17 1.04 -31.85 30.74
C GLU A 17 1.16 -31.55 29.25
N LEU A 18 1.34 -32.58 28.41
CA LEU A 18 1.39 -32.40 26.96
C LEU A 18 0.05 -31.88 26.40
N LEU A 19 -1.09 -32.37 26.92
CA LEU A 19 -2.42 -31.87 26.54
C LEU A 19 -2.62 -30.40 26.92
N VAL A 20 -2.21 -30.01 28.13
CA VAL A 20 -2.28 -28.62 28.59
C VAL A 20 -1.40 -27.71 27.74
N VAL A 21 -0.17 -28.14 27.41
CA VAL A 21 0.73 -27.39 26.52
C VAL A 21 0.11 -27.20 25.15
N MET A 22 -0.48 -28.24 24.56
CA MET A 22 -1.14 -28.13 23.25
C MET A 22 -2.38 -27.22 23.31
N ALA A 23 -3.17 -27.27 24.39
CA ALA A 23 -4.32 -26.40 24.59
C ALA A 23 -3.89 -24.92 24.69
N ILE A 24 -2.83 -24.64 25.47
CA ILE A 24 -2.26 -23.29 25.58
C ILE A 24 -1.69 -22.83 24.24
N ALA A 25 -0.92 -23.69 23.55
CA ALA A 25 -0.36 -23.37 22.23
C ALA A 25 -1.45 -23.07 21.20
N GLY A 26 -2.53 -23.86 21.17
CA GLY A 26 -3.69 -23.61 20.31
C GLY A 26 -4.38 -22.28 20.62
N MET A 27 -4.55 -21.95 21.90
CA MET A 27 -5.13 -20.69 22.34
C MET A 27 -4.26 -19.48 21.96
N LEU A 28 -2.93 -19.60 22.09
CA LEU A 28 -1.98 -18.57 21.67
C LEU A 28 -2.02 -18.37 20.15
N LEU A 29 -2.03 -19.45 19.36
CA LEU A 29 -2.13 -19.36 17.91
C LEU A 29 -3.42 -18.68 17.44
N ALA A 30 -4.56 -18.95 18.09
CA ALA A 30 -5.83 -18.32 17.78
C ALA A 30 -5.82 -16.79 17.97
N LEU A 31 -5.01 -16.27 18.90
CA LEU A 31 -4.87 -14.83 19.14
C LEU A 31 -3.88 -14.14 18.20
N VAL A 32 -2.90 -14.88 17.70
CA VAL A 32 -1.76 -14.34 16.94
C VAL A 32 -2.06 -14.23 15.45
N VAL A 33 -2.71 -15.24 14.86
CA VAL A 33 -3.01 -15.31 13.42
C VAL A 33 -3.78 -14.09 12.88
N PRO A 34 -4.85 -13.58 13.53
CA PRO A 34 -5.61 -12.45 13.01
C PRO A 34 -4.81 -11.14 12.95
N ARG A 35 -3.84 -10.94 13.85
CA ARG A 35 -3.05 -9.70 13.92
C ARG A 35 -2.00 -9.57 12.82
N PHE A 36 -1.51 -10.69 12.30
CA PHE A 36 -0.53 -10.65 11.23
C PHE A 36 -1.15 -10.21 9.90
N GLY A 37 -2.36 -10.68 9.57
CA GLY A 37 -3.04 -10.33 8.31
C GLY A 37 -3.24 -8.82 8.12
N SER A 38 -3.66 -8.12 9.18
CA SER A 38 -3.90 -6.67 9.12
C SER A 38 -2.60 -5.84 9.01
N ALA A 39 -1.52 -6.27 9.66
CA ALA A 39 -0.21 -5.63 9.55
C ALA A 39 0.36 -5.75 8.13
N PHE A 40 0.25 -6.93 7.51
CA PHE A 40 0.67 -7.12 6.11
C PHE A 40 -0.20 -6.34 5.13
N ALA A 41 -1.51 -6.22 5.38
CA ALA A 41 -2.40 -5.42 4.54
C ALA A 41 -2.03 -3.92 4.57
N GLY A 42 -1.73 -3.36 5.74
CA GLY A 42 -1.25 -1.98 5.88
C GLY A 42 0.07 -1.74 5.15
N ALA A 43 1.04 -2.66 5.27
CA ALA A 43 2.32 -2.56 4.57
C ALA A 43 2.15 -2.56 3.04
N ARG A 44 1.27 -3.40 2.50
CA ARG A 44 0.97 -3.45 1.05
C ARG A 44 0.36 -2.14 0.55
N PHE A 45 -0.59 -1.58 1.28
CA PHE A 45 -1.19 -0.29 0.93
C PHE A 45 -0.14 0.84 0.92
N GLN A 46 0.74 0.88 1.92
CA GLN A 46 1.84 1.85 1.95
C GLN A 46 2.82 1.67 0.78
N GLN A 47 3.13 0.43 0.40
CA GLN A 47 3.97 0.17 -0.77
C GLN A 47 3.31 0.67 -2.07
N GLN A 48 2.00 0.45 -2.24
CA GLN A 48 1.24 0.93 -3.39
C GLN A 48 1.22 2.45 -3.48
N THR A 49 0.92 3.12 -2.37
CA THR A 49 0.90 4.60 -2.33
C THR A 49 2.28 5.19 -2.62
N GLN A 50 3.34 4.59 -2.08
CA GLN A 50 4.71 5.00 -2.36
C GLN A 50 5.12 4.74 -3.82
N ALA A 51 4.69 3.62 -4.42
CA ALA A 51 4.94 3.31 -5.82
C ALA A 51 4.23 4.31 -6.75
N LEU A 52 2.97 4.64 -6.49
CA LEU A 52 2.24 5.67 -7.23
C LEU A 52 2.92 7.05 -7.10
N ASN A 53 3.28 7.46 -5.88
CA ASN A 53 4.02 8.71 -5.64
C ASN A 53 5.33 8.77 -6.44
N THR A 54 6.07 7.66 -6.46
CA THR A 54 7.33 7.55 -7.20
C THR A 54 7.10 7.68 -8.71
N SER A 55 6.09 7.00 -9.23
CA SER A 55 5.74 7.01 -10.66
C SER A 55 5.33 8.41 -11.13
N LEU A 56 4.52 9.12 -10.34
CA LEU A 56 4.15 10.52 -10.59
C LEU A 56 5.38 11.44 -10.57
N LYS A 57 6.28 11.29 -9.59
CA LYS A 57 7.54 12.06 -9.53
C LYS A 57 8.44 11.77 -10.72
N GLN A 58 8.51 10.52 -11.18
CA GLN A 58 9.27 10.13 -12.35
C GLN A 58 8.71 10.77 -13.62
N ALA A 59 7.39 10.82 -13.79
CA ALA A 59 6.73 11.49 -14.91
C ALA A 59 7.04 13.00 -14.94
N ARG A 60 6.97 13.66 -13.79
CA ARG A 60 7.38 15.06 -13.62
C ARG A 60 8.84 15.26 -14.01
N ASN A 61 9.73 14.39 -13.51
CA ASN A 61 11.15 14.46 -13.83
C ASN A 61 11.43 14.16 -15.31
N LYS A 62 10.64 13.28 -15.96
CA LYS A 62 10.70 13.02 -17.41
C LYS A 62 10.39 14.31 -18.17
N ALA A 63 9.35 15.05 -17.79
CA ALA A 63 9.03 16.35 -18.42
C ALA A 63 10.19 17.34 -18.29
N ALA A 64 10.72 17.50 -17.07
CA ALA A 64 11.82 18.41 -16.79
C ALA A 64 13.10 18.05 -17.55
N ARG A 65 13.48 16.76 -17.59
CA ARG A 65 14.70 16.29 -18.28
C ARG A 65 14.60 16.34 -19.80
N THR A 66 13.43 16.02 -20.36
CA THR A 66 13.23 15.95 -21.81
C THR A 66 12.89 17.30 -22.43
N GLY A 67 12.47 18.28 -21.62
CA GLY A 67 11.95 19.55 -22.13
C GLY A 67 10.61 19.41 -22.86
N LYS A 68 9.92 18.27 -22.72
CA LYS A 68 8.64 18.00 -23.36
C LYS A 68 7.53 17.91 -22.32
N ILE A 69 6.33 18.30 -22.72
CA ILE A 69 5.13 18.12 -21.90
C ILE A 69 4.88 16.63 -21.69
N THR A 70 4.70 16.22 -20.43
CA THR A 70 4.25 14.86 -20.09
C THR A 70 2.81 14.92 -19.64
N ARG A 71 1.90 14.28 -20.40
CA ARG A 71 0.49 14.12 -20.05
C ARG A 71 0.24 12.72 -19.52
N LEU A 72 -0.52 12.62 -18.43
CA LEU A 72 -0.91 11.35 -17.81
C LEU A 72 -2.43 11.23 -17.72
N GLU A 73 -2.93 10.02 -17.96
CA GLU A 73 -4.35 9.69 -17.97
C GLU A 73 -4.59 8.33 -17.29
N LEU A 74 -5.79 8.15 -16.75
CA LEU A 74 -6.21 6.88 -16.15
C LEU A 74 -6.96 6.06 -17.19
N SER A 75 -6.63 4.78 -17.29
CA SER A 75 -7.50 3.77 -17.90
C SER A 75 -8.23 3.03 -16.79
N GLU A 76 -9.52 3.33 -16.62
CA GLU A 76 -10.37 2.63 -15.65
C GLU A 76 -10.58 1.16 -16.04
N ILE A 77 -10.55 0.84 -17.33
CA ILE A 77 -10.73 -0.53 -17.82
C ILE A 77 -9.50 -1.39 -17.50
N GLU A 78 -8.31 -0.84 -17.66
CA GLU A 78 -7.05 -1.57 -17.47
C GLU A 78 -6.40 -1.36 -16.10
N ASN A 79 -7.04 -0.58 -15.22
CA ASN A 79 -6.52 -0.22 -13.90
C ASN A 79 -5.08 0.32 -13.94
N ASN A 80 -4.82 1.24 -14.88
CA ASN A 80 -3.49 1.78 -15.07
C ASN A 80 -3.45 3.29 -15.29
N LEU A 81 -2.30 3.88 -14.95
CA LEU A 81 -1.92 5.25 -15.23
C LEU A 81 -0.92 5.20 -16.38
N LEU A 82 -1.28 5.82 -17.50
CA LEU A 82 -0.47 5.85 -18.71
C LEU A 82 -0.03 7.27 -19.06
N ASN A 83 0.99 7.39 -19.90
CA ASN A 83 1.32 8.65 -20.56
C ASN A 83 0.77 8.73 -21.98
N ALA A 84 0.94 9.89 -22.62
CA ALA A 84 0.54 10.12 -24.00
C ALA A 84 1.18 9.17 -25.03
N GLU A 85 2.29 8.50 -24.68
CA GLU A 85 2.94 7.50 -25.53
C GLU A 85 2.36 6.09 -25.34
N GLY A 86 1.39 5.90 -24.45
CA GLY A 86 0.82 4.60 -24.10
C GLY A 86 1.69 3.75 -23.18
N GLU A 87 2.77 4.32 -22.63
CA GLU A 87 3.60 3.66 -21.63
C GLU A 87 2.81 3.61 -20.31
N VAL A 88 2.76 2.43 -19.67
CA VAL A 88 2.15 2.25 -18.35
C VAL A 88 3.15 2.66 -17.27
N LEU A 89 2.79 3.67 -16.48
CA LEU A 89 3.63 4.18 -15.38
C LEU A 89 3.31 3.50 -14.06
N TYR A 90 2.03 3.15 -13.85
CA TYR A 90 1.57 2.51 -12.63
C TYR A 90 0.31 1.70 -12.91
N SER A 91 0.17 0.57 -12.22
CA SER A 91 -1.05 -0.24 -12.24
C SER A 91 -1.47 -0.53 -10.81
N TRP A 92 -2.79 -0.60 -10.59
CA TRP A 92 -3.35 -0.97 -9.30
C TRP A 92 -4.17 -2.27 -9.41
N PRO A 93 -4.31 -3.02 -8.31
CA PRO A 93 -5.09 -4.25 -8.28
C PRO A 93 -6.60 -3.99 -8.36
N GLU A 94 -7.37 -5.04 -8.64
CA GLU A 94 -8.84 -5.00 -8.74
C GLU A 94 -9.55 -4.59 -7.45
N ASP A 95 -8.93 -4.82 -6.28
CA ASP A 95 -9.45 -4.40 -4.97
C ASP A 95 -9.23 -2.90 -4.68
N SER A 96 -8.71 -2.16 -5.66
CA SER A 96 -8.33 -0.77 -5.53
C SER A 96 -8.87 0.07 -6.69
N GLN A 97 -9.04 1.37 -6.44
CA GLN A 97 -9.47 2.34 -7.43
C GLN A 97 -8.63 3.59 -7.31
N LEU A 98 -8.28 4.18 -8.44
CA LEU A 98 -7.65 5.49 -8.53
C LEU A 98 -8.57 6.39 -9.33
N VAL A 99 -8.98 7.52 -8.74
CA VAL A 99 -9.87 8.49 -9.39
C VAL A 99 -9.32 9.89 -9.25
N PHE A 100 -9.65 10.77 -10.19
CA PHE A 100 -9.42 12.19 -10.04
C PHE A 100 -10.53 12.81 -9.19
N LEU A 101 -10.17 13.80 -8.37
CA LEU A 101 -11.13 14.60 -7.61
C LEU A 101 -11.22 16.02 -8.16
N GLY A 102 -12.45 16.50 -8.30
CA GLY A 102 -12.76 17.89 -8.59
C GLY A 102 -12.63 18.79 -7.36
N PRO A 103 -12.91 20.11 -7.50
CA PRO A 103 -12.79 21.07 -6.42
C PRO A 103 -13.73 20.85 -5.22
N GLN A 104 -14.82 20.09 -5.41
CA GLN A 104 -15.79 19.76 -4.36
C GLN A 104 -15.62 18.32 -3.84
N GLU A 105 -14.44 17.72 -4.05
CA GLU A 105 -14.11 16.34 -3.70
C GLU A 105 -14.98 15.27 -4.39
N GLU A 106 -15.59 15.62 -5.51
CA GLU A 106 -16.34 14.73 -6.37
C GLU A 106 -15.40 13.95 -7.31
N PRO A 107 -15.63 12.65 -7.52
CA PRO A 107 -14.94 11.92 -8.57
C PRO A 107 -15.23 12.53 -9.95
N ILE A 108 -14.19 12.78 -10.72
CA ILE A 108 -14.31 13.25 -12.10
C ILE A 108 -13.81 12.20 -13.07
N ASN A 109 -14.64 11.92 -14.07
CA ASN A 109 -14.26 11.07 -15.19
C ASN A 109 -13.39 11.89 -16.15
N ASN A 110 -12.42 11.24 -16.81
CA ASN A 110 -11.55 11.86 -17.83
C ASN A 110 -10.64 12.99 -17.30
N GLY A 111 -10.33 13.00 -15.99
CA GLY A 111 -9.26 13.83 -15.46
C GLY A 111 -7.90 13.46 -16.08
N TYR A 112 -6.96 14.40 -16.02
CA TYR A 112 -5.61 14.19 -16.54
C TYR A 112 -4.60 15.06 -15.78
N ILE A 113 -3.33 14.65 -15.81
CA ILE A 113 -2.22 15.43 -15.27
C ILE A 113 -1.36 15.92 -16.43
N ILE A 114 -0.95 17.18 -16.40
CA ILE A 114 0.06 17.71 -17.32
C ILE A 114 1.23 18.23 -16.49
N PHE A 115 2.42 17.70 -16.75
CA PHE A 115 3.66 18.30 -16.27
C PHE A 115 4.28 19.15 -17.37
N ILE A 116 4.46 20.43 -17.08
CA ILE A 116 4.99 21.43 -18.02
C ILE A 116 6.46 21.72 -17.66
N PRO A 117 7.41 21.51 -18.57
CA PRO A 117 8.83 21.75 -18.32
C PRO A 117 9.08 23.19 -17.86
N GLY A 118 9.65 23.36 -16.66
CA GLY A 118 9.95 24.69 -16.10
C GLY A 118 8.75 25.52 -15.63
N ALA A 119 7.51 25.07 -15.83
CA ALA A 119 6.29 25.84 -15.54
C ALA A 119 5.27 25.12 -14.65
N GLY A 120 5.62 23.98 -14.04
CA GLY A 120 4.79 23.32 -13.04
C GLY A 120 3.83 22.27 -13.63
N SER A 121 2.55 22.38 -13.30
CA SER A 121 1.50 21.45 -13.75
C SER A 121 0.12 22.10 -13.88
N ASN A 122 -0.87 21.35 -14.38
CA ASN A 122 -2.27 21.79 -14.36
C ASN A 122 -2.92 21.74 -12.96
N GLY A 123 -2.22 21.18 -11.97
CA GLY A 123 -2.81 20.85 -10.68
C GLY A 123 -3.78 19.68 -10.79
N ALA A 124 -3.73 18.77 -9.82
CA ALA A 124 -4.65 17.64 -9.78
C ALA A 124 -4.68 17.05 -8.37
N THR A 125 -5.83 16.50 -7.99
CA THR A 125 -5.99 15.67 -6.82
C THR A 125 -6.42 14.29 -7.27
N LEU A 126 -5.77 13.25 -6.75
CA LEU A 126 -6.22 11.87 -6.96
C LEU A 126 -6.54 11.23 -5.62
N LEU A 127 -7.56 10.38 -5.63
CA LEU A 127 -7.89 9.52 -4.50
C LEU A 127 -7.57 8.09 -4.88
N PHE A 128 -6.62 7.50 -4.17
CA PHE A 128 -6.37 6.07 -4.19
C PHE A 128 -7.16 5.41 -3.06
N SER A 129 -8.07 4.52 -3.41
CA SER A 129 -8.86 3.75 -2.46
C SER A 129 -8.58 2.26 -2.62
N GLN A 130 -8.49 1.54 -1.51
CA GLN A 130 -8.41 0.09 -1.50
C GLN A 130 -9.49 -0.44 -0.56
N ASN A 131 -10.28 -1.40 -1.04
CA ASN A 131 -11.31 -2.07 -0.26
C ASN A 131 -11.00 -3.57 -0.20
N LYS A 132 -10.47 -4.02 0.92
CA LYS A 132 -10.07 -5.41 1.13
C LYS A 132 -10.48 -5.88 2.52
N ASP A 133 -11.09 -7.06 2.61
CA ASP A 133 -11.52 -7.69 3.87
C ASP A 133 -12.42 -6.76 4.72
N ASN A 134 -13.36 -6.05 4.08
CA ASN A 134 -14.21 -5.02 4.68
C ASN A 134 -13.44 -3.87 5.37
N GLN A 135 -12.17 -3.67 5.01
CA GLN A 135 -11.38 -2.53 5.43
C GLN A 135 -11.08 -1.62 4.25
N GLN A 136 -11.57 -0.38 4.34
CA GLN A 136 -11.25 0.66 3.39
C GLN A 136 -9.99 1.41 3.85
N ARG A 137 -9.05 1.59 2.94
CA ARG A 137 -7.86 2.44 3.11
C ARG A 137 -7.85 3.47 2.00
N LEU A 138 -7.53 4.72 2.36
CA LEU A 138 -7.58 5.85 1.45
C LEU A 138 -6.26 6.62 1.49
N ALA A 139 -5.83 7.09 0.33
CA ALA A 139 -4.70 8.01 0.22
C ALA A 139 -5.00 9.08 -0.82
N ARG A 140 -4.79 10.34 -0.42
CA ARG A 140 -4.96 11.51 -1.27
C ARG A 140 -3.61 11.92 -1.83
N PHE A 141 -3.53 12.04 -3.14
CA PHE A 141 -2.38 12.54 -3.87
C PHE A 141 -2.68 13.95 -4.37
N SER A 142 -1.75 14.87 -4.11
CA SER A 142 -1.89 16.27 -4.49
C SER A 142 -0.73 16.66 -5.40
N ILE A 143 -1.07 17.19 -6.57
CA ILE A 143 -0.13 17.76 -7.52
C ILE A 143 -0.28 19.27 -7.47
N ASN A 144 0.79 19.95 -7.06
CA ASN A 144 0.82 21.40 -6.96
C ASN A 144 0.89 22.05 -8.35
N TRP A 145 -0.04 22.94 -8.66
CA TRP A 145 -0.12 23.62 -9.96
C TRP A 145 1.14 24.44 -10.28
N LEU A 146 1.67 25.19 -9.32
CA LEU A 146 2.80 26.10 -9.55
C LEU A 146 4.15 25.38 -9.72
N THR A 147 4.40 24.36 -8.90
CA THR A 147 5.71 23.69 -8.83
C THR A 147 5.75 22.35 -9.54
N GLY A 148 4.58 21.79 -9.87
CA GLY A 148 4.44 20.39 -10.26
C GLY A 148 4.83 19.41 -9.15
N GLY A 149 4.99 19.87 -7.91
CA GLY A 149 5.33 19.03 -6.77
C GLY A 149 4.28 17.97 -6.52
N VAL A 150 4.72 16.75 -6.20
CA VAL A 150 3.84 15.59 -5.93
C VAL A 150 4.01 15.21 -4.46
N SER A 151 2.89 15.18 -3.74
CA SER A 151 2.80 14.73 -2.35
C SER A 151 1.59 13.82 -2.16
N TYR A 152 1.59 13.05 -1.07
CA TYR A 152 0.42 12.27 -0.69
C TYR A 152 0.27 12.22 0.83
N GLU A 153 -0.96 11.97 1.28
CA GLU A 153 -1.32 11.71 2.66
C GLU A 153 -2.25 10.49 2.73
N THR A 154 -2.12 9.68 3.79
CA THR A 154 -3.04 8.58 4.08
C THR A 154 -4.15 9.10 4.99
N LEU A 155 -5.40 8.72 4.72
CA LEU A 155 -6.59 9.15 5.45
C LEU A 155 -7.09 8.07 6.41
#